data_AF-A0A4Q4D585-F1
#
_entry.id   AF-A0A4Q4D585-F1
#
_cell.length_a   1.000
_cell.length_b   1.000
_cell.length_c   1.000
_cell.angle_alpha   90.00
_cell.angle_beta   90.00
_cell.angle_gamma   90.00
#
_symmetry.space_group_name_H-M   'P 1'
#
loop_
_entity.id
_entity.type
_entity.pdbx_description
1 polymer ?
#
loop_
_entity_poly.entity_id
_entity_poly.type
_entity_poly.pdbx_seq_one_letter_code
_entity_poly.pdbx_strand_id
1 'polypeptide(L)'
;MTLLRNDRPTAEPTAHSAGSADRGIPDATVARLPLYLRALNALADDGVATCSSGELADATGVNPAKLRKDLSHLGSYGTRGVGYEVQYLSYQIARELGQTHTWDVVIVGAGNLGTALSTYQGFGTRGISIAAVLDDDPAR
;
A
#
# COMPACT_ATOMS: atom_id res chain seq x y z
N MET A 1 -22.87 -39.84 -11.64
CA MET A 1 -22.07 -39.20 -10.58
C MET A 1 -21.21 -38.14 -11.26
N THR A 2 -21.70 -36.91 -11.28
CA THR A 2 -21.23 -35.82 -12.14
C THR A 2 -19.95 -35.20 -11.58
N LEU A 3 -18.86 -35.29 -12.35
CA LEU A 3 -17.65 -34.50 -12.15
C LEU A 3 -17.97 -33.02 -12.41
N LEU A 4 -18.02 -32.19 -11.37
CA LEU A 4 -17.98 -30.75 -11.53
C LEU A 4 -16.55 -30.37 -11.98
N ARG A 5 -16.43 -29.96 -13.24
CA ARG A 5 -15.28 -29.21 -13.74
C ARG A 5 -15.25 -27.88 -13.00
N ASN A 6 -14.18 -27.67 -12.23
CA ASN A 6 -13.88 -26.39 -11.62
C ASN A 6 -12.99 -25.62 -12.60
N ASP A 7 -13.61 -24.86 -13.50
CA ASP A 7 -12.92 -23.94 -14.40
C ASP A 7 -12.39 -22.76 -13.57
N ARG A 8 -11.17 -22.91 -13.02
CA ARG A 8 -10.43 -21.77 -12.48
C ARG A 8 -9.84 -20.99 -13.67
N PRO A 9 -10.08 -19.68 -13.80
CA PRO A 9 -9.33 -18.88 -14.75
C PRO A 9 -7.85 -18.87 -14.33
N THR A 10 -6.98 -19.35 -15.21
CA THR A 10 -5.53 -19.19 -15.10
C THR A 10 -5.24 -17.69 -15.08
N ALA A 11 -4.83 -17.16 -13.92
CA ALA A 11 -4.27 -15.81 -13.87
C ALA A 11 -2.95 -15.84 -14.65
N GLU A 12 -2.97 -15.29 -15.86
CA GLU A 12 -1.75 -15.07 -16.63
C GLU A 12 -0.85 -14.13 -15.81
N PRO A 13 0.46 -14.44 -15.66
CA PRO A 13 1.38 -13.48 -15.09
C PRO A 13 1.47 -12.30 -16.05
N THR A 14 0.83 -11.19 -15.70
CA THR A 14 0.93 -9.95 -16.45
C THR A 14 2.39 -9.50 -16.45
N ALA A 15 3.04 -9.73 -17.58
CA ALA A 15 4.36 -9.23 -17.88
C ALA A 15 4.37 -7.73 -17.60
N HIS A 16 5.34 -7.28 -16.80
CA HIS A 16 5.63 -5.86 -16.64
C HIS A 16 6.05 -5.33 -18.02
N SER A 17 5.12 -4.69 -18.72
CA SER A 17 5.39 -4.07 -20.02
C SER A 17 6.30 -2.88 -19.82
N ALA A 18 7.58 -3.08 -20.12
CA ALA A 18 8.54 -2.01 -20.30
C ALA A 18 8.14 -1.18 -21.53
N GLY A 19 7.82 0.10 -21.31
CA GLY A 19 8.06 1.17 -22.28
C GLY A 19 6.86 1.76 -23.02
N SER A 20 6.21 2.75 -22.42
CA SER A 20 5.77 3.96 -23.13
C SER A 20 5.59 5.12 -22.12
N ALA A 21 6.02 6.32 -22.50
CA ALA A 21 6.19 7.48 -21.62
C ALA A 21 4.88 8.10 -21.08
N ASP A 22 4.22 7.41 -20.14
CA ASP A 22 3.34 8.01 -19.15
C ASP A 22 4.16 8.15 -17.87
N ARG A 23 4.40 9.37 -17.38
CA ARG A 23 5.35 9.58 -16.28
C ARG A 23 4.66 9.24 -14.96
N GLY A 24 4.51 7.94 -14.72
CA GLY A 24 4.04 7.38 -13.46
C GLY A 24 4.78 7.98 -12.27
N ILE A 25 4.18 7.86 -11.09
CA ILE A 25 4.74 8.36 -9.84
C ILE A 25 6.18 7.82 -9.71
N PRO A 26 7.21 8.67 -9.51
CA PRO A 26 8.59 8.20 -9.42
C PRO A 26 8.76 7.15 -8.32
N ASP A 27 9.57 6.12 -8.55
CA ASP A 27 9.82 5.04 -7.56
C ASP A 27 10.22 5.60 -6.19
N ALA A 28 11.05 6.64 -6.18
CA ALA A 28 11.46 7.31 -4.96
C ALA A 28 10.27 7.90 -4.19
N THR A 29 9.26 8.42 -4.89
CA THR A 29 8.02 8.92 -4.30
C THR A 29 7.17 7.76 -3.79
N VAL A 30 6.98 6.69 -4.58
CA VAL A 30 6.25 5.47 -4.17
C VAL A 30 6.84 4.90 -2.88
N ALA A 31 8.17 4.82 -2.76
CA ALA A 31 8.86 4.35 -1.56
C ALA A 31 8.58 5.19 -0.29
N ARG A 32 8.18 6.46 -0.44
CA ARG A 32 7.84 7.35 0.69
C ARG A 32 6.35 7.39 1.03
N LEU A 33 5.47 6.97 0.12
CA LEU A 33 4.02 6.99 0.35
C LEU A 33 3.58 6.23 1.62
N PRO A 34 4.14 5.06 1.97
CA PRO A 34 3.74 4.37 3.21
C PRO A 34 4.08 5.16 4.47
N LEU A 35 5.13 5.98 4.43
CA LEU A 35 5.51 6.85 5.54
C LEU A 35 4.50 7.97 5.73
N TYR A 36 4.07 8.60 4.63
CA TYR A 36 3.02 9.63 4.67
C TYR A 36 1.69 9.05 5.16
N LEU A 37 1.30 7.87 4.66
CA LEU A 37 0.08 7.20 5.10
C LEU A 37 0.10 6.90 6.59
N ARG A 38 1.24 6.44 7.14
CA ARG A 38 1.39 6.20 8.58
C ARG A 38 1.19 7.48 9.39
N ALA A 39 1.79 8.59 8.97
CA ALA A 39 1.65 9.87 9.66
C ALA A 39 0.20 10.39 9.59
N LEU A 40 -0.46 10.26 8.43
CA LEU A 40 -1.85 10.65 8.28
C LEU A 40 -2.80 9.79 9.12
N ASN A 41 -2.55 8.48 9.23
CA ASN A 41 -3.33 7.63 10.12
C ASN A 41 -3.19 8.05 11.58
N ALA A 42 -1.97 8.42 12.02
CA ALA A 42 -1.78 8.96 13.37
C ALA A 42 -2.54 10.28 13.58
N LEU A 43 -2.50 11.20 12.61
CA LEU A 43 -3.28 12.43 12.65
C LEU A 43 -4.79 12.17 12.67
N ALA A 44 -5.26 11.18 11.93
CA ALA A 44 -6.65 10.74 11.92
C ALA A 44 -7.08 10.17 13.28
N ASP A 45 -6.24 9.33 13.90
CA ASP A 45 -6.47 8.77 15.23
C ASP A 45 -6.55 9.88 16.30
N ASP A 46 -5.78 10.96 16.13
CA ASP A 46 -5.83 12.17 16.96
C ASP A 46 -7.01 13.11 16.64
N GLY A 47 -7.86 12.76 15.68
CA GLY A 47 -9.04 13.55 15.29
C GLY A 47 -8.73 14.80 14.46
N VAL A 48 -7.54 14.89 13.88
CA VAL A 48 -7.14 16.02 13.01
C VAL A 48 -7.83 15.89 11.65
N ALA A 49 -8.66 16.87 11.30
CA ALA A 49 -9.37 16.89 10.03
C ALA A 49 -8.51 17.39 8.86
N THR A 50 -7.64 18.37 9.11
CA THR A 50 -6.78 18.98 8.09
C THR A 50 -5.36 19.16 8.59
N CYS A 51 -4.38 18.90 7.73
CA CYS A 51 -2.98 19.14 8.04
C CYS A 51 -2.28 19.93 6.93
N SER A 52 -1.32 20.76 7.30
CA SER A 52 -0.43 21.44 6.37
C SER A 52 0.69 20.50 5.89
N SER A 53 1.33 20.92 4.79
CA SER A 53 2.57 20.28 4.32
C SER A 53 3.74 20.42 5.28
N GLY A 54 3.70 21.38 6.21
CA GLY A 54 4.71 21.52 7.27
C GLY A 54 4.48 20.48 8.36
N GLU A 55 3.27 20.40 8.90
CA GLU A 55 2.92 19.43 9.94
C GLU A 55 3.14 17.98 9.47
N LEU A 56 2.74 17.66 8.23
CA LEU A 56 2.96 16.32 7.69
C LEU A 56 4.44 16.04 7.40
N ALA A 57 5.22 17.06 7.02
CA ALA A 57 6.66 16.95 6.84
C ALA A 57 7.38 16.69 8.17
N ASP A 58 7.00 17.40 9.22
CA ASP A 58 7.56 17.25 10.56
C ASP A 58 7.25 15.87 11.12
N ALA A 59 6.01 15.39 10.95
CA ALA A 59 5.59 14.05 11.38
C ALA A 59 6.31 12.92 10.64
N THR A 60 6.83 13.18 9.44
CA THR A 60 7.47 12.17 8.57
C THR A 60 8.99 12.32 8.49
N GLY A 61 9.54 13.43 8.97
CA GLY A 61 10.95 13.80 8.81
C GLY A 61 11.35 14.11 7.36
N VAL A 62 10.38 14.31 6.45
CA VAL A 62 10.65 14.64 5.05
C VAL A 62 10.61 16.14 4.84
N ASN A 63 11.53 16.70 4.04
CA ASN A 63 11.50 18.12 3.72
C ASN A 63 10.14 18.55 3.09
N PRO A 64 9.51 19.65 3.55
CA PRO A 64 8.20 20.09 3.06
C PRO A 64 8.11 20.33 1.54
N ALA A 65 9.18 20.82 0.90
CA ALA A 65 9.21 21.01 -0.55
C ALA A 65 9.20 19.67 -1.29
N LYS A 66 9.91 18.67 -0.74
CA LYS A 66 9.93 17.31 -1.29
C LYS A 66 8.57 16.62 -1.12
N LEU A 67 7.96 16.77 0.05
CA LEU A 67 6.61 16.26 0.31
C LEU A 67 5.58 16.87 -0.64
N ARG A 68 5.58 18.19 -0.84
CA ARG A 68 4.67 18.84 -1.80
C ARG A 68 4.87 18.32 -3.22
N LYS A 69 6.13 18.12 -3.63
CA LYS A 69 6.46 17.55 -4.94
C LYS A 69 5.93 16.12 -5.07
N ASP A 70 6.11 15.31 -4.04
CA ASP A 70 5.60 13.93 -3.99
C ASP A 70 4.08 13.88 -4.12
N LEU A 71 3.37 14.67 -3.31
CA LEU A 71 1.92 14.72 -3.35
C LEU A 71 1.41 15.26 -4.68
N SER A 72 2.13 16.17 -5.33
CA SER A 72 1.77 16.67 -6.65
C SER A 72 1.79 15.61 -7.76
N HIS A 73 2.56 14.53 -7.59
CA HIS A 73 2.54 13.38 -8.52
C HIS A 73 1.28 12.53 -8.37
N LEU A 74 0.67 12.52 -7.19
CA LEU A 74 -0.57 11.78 -6.92
C LEU A 74 -1.79 12.57 -7.44
N GLY A 75 -1.71 13.91 -7.47
CA GLY A 75 -2.77 14.82 -7.87
C GLY A 75 -2.78 16.11 -7.03
N SER A 76 -3.74 17.00 -7.29
CA SER A 76 -3.90 18.22 -6.48
C SER A 76 -4.86 17.98 -5.32
N TYR A 77 -4.35 17.47 -4.20
CA TYR A 77 -5.17 17.09 -3.02
C TYR A 77 -5.12 18.09 -1.86
N GLY A 78 -4.56 19.27 -2.08
CA GLY A 78 -4.51 20.33 -1.09
C GLY A 78 -5.12 21.62 -1.60
N THR A 79 -5.66 22.42 -0.69
CA THR A 79 -6.11 23.79 -0.97
C THR A 79 -5.11 24.78 -0.37
N ARG A 80 -4.66 25.74 -1.18
CA ARG A 80 -3.71 26.76 -0.73
C ARG A 80 -4.31 27.53 0.46
N GLY A 81 -3.57 27.57 1.57
CA GLY A 81 -4.01 28.23 2.81
C GLY A 81 -4.87 27.37 3.73
N VAL A 82 -5.29 26.17 3.31
CA VAL A 82 -6.06 25.22 4.14
C VAL A 82 -5.25 23.96 4.44
N GLY A 83 -4.48 23.46 3.49
CA GLY A 83 -3.72 22.21 3.63
C GLY A 83 -4.43 21.04 2.96
N TYR A 84 -4.26 19.85 3.52
CA TYR A 84 -4.80 18.58 3.05
C TYR A 84 -5.87 18.10 4.03
N GLU A 85 -6.98 17.59 3.53
CA GLU A 85 -7.93 16.85 4.36
C GLU A 85 -7.36 15.46 4.63
N VAL A 86 -7.26 15.09 5.91
CA VAL A 86 -6.47 13.94 6.37
C VAL A 86 -7.06 12.63 5.86
N GLN A 87 -8.38 12.45 5.95
CA GLN A 87 -9.03 11.20 5.54
C GLN A 87 -8.93 11.00 4.03
N TYR A 88 -9.22 12.05 3.26
CA TYR A 88 -9.15 12.04 1.82
C TYR A 88 -7.74 11.80 1.32
N LEU A 89 -6.74 12.49 1.87
CA LEU A 89 -5.35 12.26 1.46
C LEU A 89 -4.89 10.83 1.81
N SER A 90 -5.27 10.31 2.98
CA SER A 90 -5.00 8.91 3.36
C SER A 90 -5.58 7.93 2.36
N TYR A 91 -6.84 8.14 1.97
CA TYR A 91 -7.52 7.31 0.97
C TYR A 91 -6.80 7.36 -0.39
N GLN A 92 -6.42 8.55 -0.88
CA GLN A 92 -5.70 8.67 -2.14
C GLN A 92 -4.37 7.92 -2.08
N ILE A 93 -3.58 8.10 -1.01
CA ILE A 93 -2.30 7.42 -0.86
C ILE A 93 -2.48 5.90 -0.76
N ALA A 94 -3.48 5.41 -0.01
CA ALA A 94 -3.77 3.99 0.11
C ALA A 94 -4.16 3.37 -1.24
N ARG A 95 -4.94 4.08 -2.06
CA ARG A 95 -5.30 3.66 -3.42
C ARG A 95 -4.08 3.53 -4.32
N GLU A 96 -3.19 4.52 -4.29
CA GLU A 96 -1.97 4.54 -5.11
C GLU A 96 -0.96 3.46 -4.66
N LEU A 97 -1.01 3.05 -3.39
CA LEU A 97 -0.26 1.91 -2.87
C LEU A 97 -0.92 0.55 -3.18
N GLY A 98 -2.06 0.52 -3.86
CA GLY A 98 -2.79 -0.70 -4.16
C GLY A 98 -3.42 -1.38 -2.94
N GLN A 99 -3.54 -0.68 -1.80
CA GLN A 99 -4.20 -1.20 -0.59
C GLN A 99 -5.73 -1.20 -0.71
N THR A 100 -6.27 -0.68 -1.80
CA THR A 100 -7.69 -0.82 -2.16
C THR A 100 -8.00 -2.17 -2.83
N HIS A 101 -6.97 -2.95 -3.18
CA HIS A 101 -7.10 -4.27 -3.81
C HIS A 101 -6.61 -5.35 -2.84
N THR A 102 -7.20 -6.54 -2.92
CA THR A 102 -6.68 -7.70 -2.18
C THR A 102 -5.63 -8.41 -3.04
N TRP A 103 -4.46 -8.62 -2.47
CA TRP A 103 -3.33 -9.30 -3.06
C TRP A 103 -3.16 -10.65 -2.39
N ASP A 104 -3.33 -11.72 -3.18
CA ASP A 104 -3.03 -13.06 -2.73
C ASP A 104 -1.52 -13.29 -2.77
N VAL A 105 -0.94 -13.57 -1.61
CA VAL A 105 0.50 -13.75 -1.41
C VAL A 105 0.76 -15.15 -0.88
N VAL A 106 1.86 -15.75 -1.34
CA VAL A 106 2.36 -17.02 -0.85
C VAL A 106 3.63 -16.78 -0.03
N ILE A 107 3.69 -17.36 1.17
CA ILE A 107 4.89 -17.37 2.00
C ILE A 107 5.70 -18.63 1.66
N VAL A 108 7.00 -18.48 1.42
CA VAL A 108 7.91 -19.62 1.22
C VAL A 108 8.80 -19.74 2.46
N GLY A 109 8.79 -20.92 3.07
CA GLY A 109 9.34 -21.26 4.38
C GLY A 109 8.29 -21.18 5.49
N ALA A 110 7.82 -22.33 5.98
CA ALA A 110 6.95 -22.54 7.13
C ALA A 110 7.72 -22.73 8.45
N GLY A 111 8.90 -22.10 8.58
CA GLY A 111 9.61 -21.96 9.86
C GLY A 111 8.92 -20.97 10.81
N ASN A 112 9.52 -20.71 11.98
CA ASN A 112 8.91 -19.84 13.00
C ASN A 112 8.44 -18.47 12.46
N LEU A 113 9.23 -17.82 11.60
CA LEU A 113 8.86 -16.54 11.01
C LEU A 113 7.72 -16.69 9.99
N GLY A 114 7.77 -17.71 9.13
CA GLY A 114 6.72 -17.96 8.16
C GLY A 114 5.37 -18.23 8.81
N THR A 115 5.37 -19.04 9.88
CA THR A 115 4.17 -19.30 10.70
C THR A 115 3.69 -18.04 11.44
N ALA A 116 4.60 -17.22 11.96
CA ALA A 116 4.23 -15.96 12.61
C ALA A 116 3.61 -14.97 11.60
N LEU A 117 4.17 -14.87 10.40
CA LEU A 117 3.66 -14.01 9.35
C LEU A 117 2.33 -14.51 8.78
N SER A 118 2.13 -15.83 8.65
CA SER A 118 0.88 -16.39 8.12
C SER A 118 -0.34 -16.10 9.00
N THR A 119 -0.12 -15.81 10.29
CA THR A 119 -1.18 -15.50 11.27
C THR A 119 -1.29 -14.00 11.58
N TYR A 120 -0.45 -13.16 10.98
CA TYR A 120 -0.40 -11.73 11.26
C TYR A 120 -1.61 -10.98 10.69
N GLN A 121 -2.48 -10.50 11.57
CA GLN A 121 -3.73 -9.80 11.21
C GLN A 121 -3.50 -8.47 10.49
N GLY A 122 -2.32 -7.84 10.65
CA GLY A 122 -2.01 -6.55 10.03
C GLY A 122 -1.81 -6.60 8.51
N PHE A 123 -1.79 -7.79 7.90
CA PHE A 123 -1.81 -7.96 6.45
C PHE A 123 -3.19 -7.70 5.84
N GLY A 124 -4.26 -8.18 6.47
CA GLY A 124 -5.63 -7.98 5.98
C GLY A 124 -6.00 -6.50 5.85
N THR A 125 -5.60 -5.67 6.83
CA THR A 125 -5.84 -4.22 6.82
C THR A 125 -5.06 -3.48 5.72
N ARG A 126 -4.11 -4.14 5.05
CA ARG A 126 -3.29 -3.60 3.97
C ARG A 126 -3.64 -4.21 2.61
N GLY A 127 -4.75 -4.95 2.53
CA GLY A 127 -5.15 -5.66 1.33
C GLY A 127 -4.25 -6.86 1.01
N ILE A 128 -3.57 -7.46 1.99
CA ILE A 128 -2.75 -8.66 1.76
C ILE A 128 -3.48 -9.87 2.35
N SER A 129 -3.71 -10.87 1.51
CA SER A 129 -4.30 -12.17 1.83
C SER A 129 -3.23 -13.24 1.71
N ILE A 130 -2.97 -13.98 2.79
CA ILE A 130 -2.03 -15.11 2.74
C ILE A 130 -2.77 -16.32 2.16
N ALA A 131 -2.53 -16.59 0.87
CA ALA A 131 -3.22 -17.65 0.14
C ALA A 131 -2.62 -19.04 0.40
N ALA A 132 -1.30 -19.10 0.67
CA ALA A 132 -0.62 -20.34 1.01
C ALA A 132 0.69 -20.07 1.77
N VAL A 133 1.16 -21.10 2.48
CA VAL A 133 2.52 -21.21 2.99
C VAL A 133 3.12 -22.49 2.39
N LEU A 134 4.31 -22.40 1.83
CA LEU A 134 5.04 -23.50 1.20
C LEU A 134 6.32 -23.78 1.99
N ASP A 135 6.71 -25.04 2.12
CA ASP A 135 7.99 -25.44 2.71
C ASP A 135 8.59 -26.60 1.90
N ASP A 136 9.89 -26.84 2.03
CA ASP A 136 10.57 -27.99 1.43
C ASP A 136 10.65 -29.19 2.39
N ASP A 137 10.44 -28.97 3.68
CA ASP A 137 10.23 -30.02 4.68
C ASP A 137 8.88 -30.72 4.42
N PRO A 138 8.88 -32.01 4.03
CA PRO A 138 7.64 -32.75 3.74
C PRO A 138 6.73 -32.93 4.96
N ALA A 139 7.21 -32.64 6.17
CA ALA A 139 6.40 -32.62 7.38
C ALA A 139 5.64 -31.30 7.62
N ARG A 140 5.82 -30.28 6.76
CA ARG A 140 5.24 -28.93 6.90
C ARG A 140 4.43 -28.49 5.70
#